data_AF-A0A820MDT9-F1
#
_entry.id   AF-A0A820MDT9-F1
#
_cell.length_a   1.000
_cell.length_b   1.000
_cell.length_c   1.000
_cell.angle_alpha   90.00
_cell.angle_beta   90.00
_cell.angle_gamma   90.00
#
_symmetry.space_group_name_H-M   'P 1'
#
loop_
_entity.id
_entity.type
_entity.pdbx_description
1 polymer ?
#
loop_
_entity_poly.entity_id
_entity_poly.type
_entity_poly.pdbx_seq_one_letter_code
_entity_poly.pdbx_strand_id
1 'polypeptide(L)'
;MDFHGPITPTSQRGNKYIISLTDVLSKFAVTKAVRDNTAQTAVQFLKEDITSKFGTPRCILTDNGTHFTSTLMNELIKQIGATHL
;
A
#
# COMPACT_ATOMS: atom_id res chain seq x y z
N MET A 1 -1.86 4.17 4.71
CA MET A 1 -2.06 3.42 3.46
C MET A 1 -3.32 2.62 3.60
N ASP A 2 -4.13 2.54 2.55
CA ASP A 2 -5.45 1.91 2.62
C ASP A 2 -5.88 1.35 1.24
N PHE A 3 -6.77 0.36 1.27
CA PHE A 3 -7.44 -0.22 0.11
C PHE A 3 -8.90 0.26 0.01
N HIS A 4 -9.24 0.85 -1.12
CA HIS A 4 -10.60 1.24 -1.46
C HIS A 4 -11.26 0.19 -2.34
N GLY A 5 -12.41 -0.35 -1.92
CA GLY A 5 -13.22 -1.26 -2.72
C GLY A 5 -13.90 -2.37 -1.90
N PRO A 6 -14.48 -3.39 -2.57
CA PRO A 6 -14.45 -3.60 -4.02
C PRO A 6 -15.30 -2.56 -4.78
N ILE A 7 -14.76 -2.02 -5.88
CA ILE A 7 -15.42 -1.08 -6.78
C ILE A 7 -16.13 -1.86 -7.87
N THR A 8 -17.42 -1.55 -8.06
CA THR A 8 -18.27 -2.15 -9.10
C THR A 8 -18.77 -1.06 -10.05
N PRO A 9 -18.74 -1.27 -11.38
CA PRO A 9 -18.28 -2.47 -12.07
C PRO A 9 -16.75 -2.61 -12.08
N THR A 10 -16.27 -3.86 -12.14
CA THR A 10 -14.85 -4.16 -12.31
C THR A 10 -14.34 -3.54 -13.61
N SER A 11 -13.14 -2.96 -13.58
CA SER A 11 -12.52 -2.43 -14.80
C SER A 11 -12.26 -3.52 -15.86
N GLN A 12 -12.05 -3.11 -17.11
CA GLN A 12 -11.71 -4.02 -18.22
C GLN A 12 -10.46 -4.89 -17.94
N ARG A 13 -9.55 -4.42 -17.07
CA ARG A 13 -8.33 -5.14 -16.69
C ARG A 13 -8.48 -6.03 -15.45
N GLY A 14 -9.70 -6.15 -14.92
CA GLY A 14 -10.00 -6.94 -13.72
C GLY A 14 -9.70 -6.23 -12.39
N ASN A 15 -9.30 -4.95 -12.41
CA ASN A 15 -9.05 -4.21 -11.17
C ASN A 15 -10.38 -3.87 -10.50
N LYS A 16 -10.46 -4.17 -9.20
CA LYS A 16 -11.62 -3.93 -8.33
C LYS A 16 -11.26 -3.20 -7.03
N TYR A 17 -9.98 -2.90 -6.79
CA TYR A 17 -9.56 -2.09 -5.65
C TYR A 17 -8.62 -0.97 -6.10
N ILE A 18 -8.51 0.07 -5.28
CA ILE A 18 -7.48 1.10 -5.37
C ILE A 18 -6.67 1.05 -4.08
N ILE A 19 -5.38 0.81 -4.16
CA ILE A 19 -4.47 1.02 -3.03
C ILE A 19 -3.97 2.46 -3.06
N SER A 20 -3.90 3.10 -1.90
CA SER A 20 -3.47 4.49 -1.77
C SER A 20 -2.53 4.70 -0.58
N LEU A 21 -1.54 5.58 -0.77
CA LEU A 21 -0.70 6.12 0.29
C LEU A 21 -0.62 7.62 0.15
N THR A 22 -0.87 8.34 1.24
CA THR A 22 -0.83 9.79 1.29
C THR A 22 0.26 10.23 2.26
N ASP A 23 1.16 11.09 1.79
CA ASP A 23 2.10 11.79 2.66
C ASP A 23 1.35 12.79 3.55
N VAL A 24 1.58 12.70 4.86
CA VAL A 24 0.80 13.45 5.86
C VAL A 24 1.07 14.95 5.78
N LEU A 25 2.30 15.36 5.43
CA LEU A 25 2.71 16.76 5.40
C LEU A 25 2.27 17.46 4.12
N SER A 26 2.74 16.97 2.97
CA SER A 26 2.49 17.58 1.66
C SER A 26 1.09 17.29 1.11
N LYS A 27 0.37 16.33 1.71
CA LYS A 27 -0.87 15.76 1.18
C LYS A 27 -0.71 15.10 -0.20
N PHE A 28 0.52 14.85 -0.63
CA PHE A 28 0.79 14.13 -1.87
C PHE A 28 0.31 12.69 -1.77
N ALA A 29 -0.57 12.27 -2.69
CA ALA A 29 -1.16 10.94 -2.71
C ALA A 29 -0.67 10.14 -3.92
N VAL A 30 -0.24 8.90 -3.66
CA VAL A 30 0.07 7.90 -4.69
C VAL A 30 -1.02 6.84 -4.65
N THR A 31 -1.59 6.51 -5.81
CA THR A 31 -2.67 5.53 -5.92
C THR A 31 -2.40 4.54 -7.05
N LYS A 32 -2.80 3.28 -6.88
CA LYS A 32 -2.71 2.24 -7.91
C LYS A 32 -3.98 1.40 -7.94
N ALA A 33 -4.52 1.17 -9.14
CA ALA A 33 -5.62 0.23 -9.33
C ALA A 33 -5.09 -1.22 -9.31
N VAL A 34 -5.71 -2.07 -8.51
CA VAL A 34 -5.27 -3.45 -8.25
C VAL A 34 -6.45 -4.43 -8.28
N ARG A 35 -6.13 -5.71 -8.49
CA ARG A 35 -7.13 -6.78 -8.66
C ARG A 35 -7.60 -7.38 -7.33
N ASP A 36 -6.77 -7.32 -6.29
CA ASP A 36 -7.05 -7.83 -4.96
C ASP A 36 -6.53 -6.85 -3.89
N ASN A 37 -6.90 -7.10 -2.64
CA ASN A 37 -6.48 -6.31 -1.48
C ASN A 37 -5.48 -7.08 -0.60
N THR A 38 -4.68 -7.99 -1.18
CA THR A 38 -3.79 -8.86 -0.40
C THR A 38 -2.55 -8.13 0.14
N ALA A 39 -1.91 -8.73 1.15
CA ALA A 39 -0.63 -8.25 1.68
C ALA A 39 0.47 -8.21 0.63
N GLN A 40 0.50 -9.20 -0.28
CA GLN A 40 1.48 -9.25 -1.36
C GLN A 40 1.33 -8.04 -2.31
N THR A 41 0.10 -7.69 -2.68
CA THR A 41 -0.20 -6.50 -3.47
C THR A 41 0.22 -5.22 -2.75
N ALA A 42 -0.01 -5.12 -1.43
CA ALA A 42 0.41 -3.97 -0.64
C ALA A 42 1.94 -3.82 -0.56
N VAL A 43 2.66 -4.93 -0.35
CA VAL A 43 4.13 -4.97 -0.32
C VAL A 43 4.73 -4.59 -1.67
N GLN A 44 4.16 -5.10 -2.76
CA GLN A 44 4.60 -4.74 -4.11
C GLN A 44 4.40 -3.24 -4.39
N PHE A 45 3.25 -2.69 -4.00
CA PHE A 45 2.99 -1.25 -4.10
C PHE A 45 3.99 -0.42 -3.30
N LEU A 46 4.27 -0.76 -2.04
CA LEU A 46 5.28 -0.07 -1.24
C LEU A 46 6.67 -0.13 -1.88
N LYS A 47 7.07 -1.28 -2.40
CA LYS A 47 8.40 -1.44 -3.01
C LYS A 47 8.54 -0.68 -4.33
N GLU A 48 7.62 -0.90 -5.26
CA GLU A 48 7.72 -0.42 -6.65
C GLU A 48 7.22 1.01 -6.82
N ASP A 49 6.12 1.36 -6.14
CA ASP A 49 5.43 2.63 -6.37
C ASP A 49 5.77 3.69 -5.33
N ILE A 50 6.31 3.30 -4.17
CA ILE A 50 6.73 4.23 -3.12
C ILE A 50 8.26 4.26 -3.00
N THR A 51 8.88 3.21 -2.47
CA THR A 51 10.31 3.19 -2.12
C THR A 51 11.21 3.39 -3.34
N SER A 52 10.94 2.70 -4.45
CA SER A 52 11.77 2.83 -5.65
C SER A 52 11.66 4.19 -6.35
N LYS A 53 10.58 4.94 -6.14
CA LYS A 53 10.30 6.21 -6.86
C LYS A 53 10.58 7.44 -6.01
N PHE A 54 10.27 7.37 -4.72
CA PHE A 54 10.30 8.50 -3.79
C PHE A 54 11.25 8.30 -2.60
N GLY A 55 11.86 7.11 -2.49
CA GLY A 55 12.66 6.72 -1.33
C GLY A 55 11.83 6.11 -0.21
N THR A 56 12.50 5.62 0.84
CA THR A 56 11.84 4.95 1.95
C THR A 56 11.12 5.96 2.86
N PRO A 57 9.81 5.79 3.15
CA PRO A 57 9.14 6.57 4.18
C PRO A 57 9.70 6.26 5.57
N ARG A 58 9.75 7.27 6.45
CA ARG A 58 10.17 7.08 7.85
C ARG A 58 9.19 6.20 8.63
N CYS A 59 7.89 6.44 8.45
CA CYS A 59 6.84 5.65 9.06
C CYS A 59 5.71 5.41 8.06
N ILE A 60 5.05 4.27 8.21
CA ILE A 60 3.86 3.89 7.45
C ILE A 60 2.75 3.68 8.46
N LEU A 61 1.70 4.50 8.37
CA LEU A 61 0.48 4.33 9.15
C LEU A 61 -0.52 3.52 8.32
N THR A 62 -1.01 2.41 8.85
CA THR A 62 -2.12 1.64 8.24
C THR A 62 -3.21 1.40 9.27
N ASP A 63 -4.37 0.92 8.82
CA ASP A 63 -5.31 0.33 9.75
C ASP A 63 -4.82 -1.07 10.22
N ASN A 64 -5.57 -1.66 11.15
CA ASN A 64 -5.31 -3.02 11.67
C ASN A 64 -5.81 -4.13 10.72
N GLY A 65 -6.05 -3.82 9.44
CA GLY A 65 -6.43 -4.82 8.44
C GLY A 65 -5.39 -5.96 8.39
N THR A 66 -5.86 -7.20 8.25
CA THR A 66 -5.00 -8.39 8.19
C THR A 66 -3.99 -8.35 7.03
N HIS A 67 -4.33 -7.62 5.97
CA HIS A 67 -3.45 -7.37 4.83
C HIS A 67 -2.26 -6.46 5.15
N PHE A 68 -2.37 -5.64 6.21
CA PHE A 68 -1.30 -4.74 6.65
C PHE A 68 -0.59 -5.24 7.92
N THR A 69 -1.19 -6.13 8.70
CA THR A 69 -0.57 -6.75 9.90
C THR A 69 0.15 -8.07 9.61
N SER A 70 0.20 -8.52 8.35
CA SER A 70 0.85 -9.77 7.95
C SER A 70 2.36 -9.79 8.21
N THR A 71 2.93 -10.97 8.44
CA THR A 71 4.39 -11.18 8.57
C THR A 71 5.18 -10.57 7.41
N LEU A 72 4.65 -10.71 6.18
CA LEU A 72 5.27 -10.17 4.97
C LEU A 72 5.40 -8.64 5.01
N MET A 73 4.39 -7.94 5.52
CA MET A 73 4.45 -6.49 5.66
C MET A 73 5.50 -6.08 6.70
N ASN A 74 5.49 -6.75 7.86
CA ASN A 74 6.46 -6.49 8.92
C ASN A 74 7.91 -6.72 8.46
N GLU A 75 8.15 -7.79 7.69
CA GLU A 75 9.45 -8.09 7.10
C GLU A 75 9.89 -7.00 6.11
N LEU A 76 9.00 -6.56 5.22
CA LEU A 76 9.31 -5.46 4.30
C LEU A 76 9.66 -4.18 5.07
N ILE A 77 8.82 -3.78 6.03
CA ILE A 77 9.01 -2.55 6.81
C ILE A 77 10.36 -2.57 7.52
N LYS A 78 10.73 -3.71 8.12
CA LYS A 78 12.04 -3.91 8.74
C LYS A 78 13.17 -3.83 7.70
N GLN A 79 13.00 -4.43 6.52
CA GLN A 79 14.02 -4.43 5.47
C GLN A 79 14.27 -3.03 4.91
N ILE A 80 13.24 -2.21 4.73
CA ILE A 80 13.39 -0.86 4.20
C ILE A 80 13.83 0.14 5.28
N GLY A 81 13.77 -0.24 6.56
CA GLY A 81 14.14 0.63 7.69
C GLY A 81 13.04 1.63 8.08
N ALA A 82 11.78 1.31 7.79
CA ALA A 82 10.62 2.11 8.18
C ALA A 82 10.05 1.63 9.52
N THR A 83 9.20 2.46 10.14
CA THR A 83 8.39 2.08 11.31
C THR A 83 6.93 1.88 10.91
N HIS A 84 6.32 0.76 11.28
CA HIS A 84 4.88 0.56 11.15
C HIS A 84 4.18 1.21 12.34
N LEU A 85 3.23 2.11 12.06
CA LEU A 85 2.37 2.76 13.03
C LEU A 85 0.93 2.28 12.88
#